data_AF-A0A522GGG1-F1
#
_entry.id   AF-A0A522GGG1-F1
#
_cell.length_a   1.000
_cell.length_b   1.000
_cell.length_c   1.000
_cell.angle_alpha   90.00
_cell.angle_beta   90.00
_cell.angle_gamma   90.00
#
_symmetry.space_group_name_H-M   'P 1'
#
loop_
_entity.id
_entity.type
_entity.pdbx_description
1 polymer ?
#
loop_
_entity_poly.entity_id
_entity_poly.type
_entity_poly.pdbx_seq_one_letter_code
_entity_poly.pdbx_strand_id
1 'polypeptide(L)'
;MNGVHAQRGFAILELTVALLIATLLAVWGASQLVNRANDAAAQAAAVWMASVRMAAFSYIDRHRLALQEASGATDVAHLGYADWSRPSVAELKAAGLLSSGFPEHGLRGLEVTVQVLRSGLCPGSDCRVEALIHSNAALSFNTSTVVDEQMVAQWLMAAQGYGGTVTRARPHRVAGAAFEFPNPPASGLDALPAGTVAMAVTTEQLAVVDYLRVRDRRDPQFQSEVTVAGDVRAQASVSVQGFLSLDAEARERSSCEQDAQVARSNTGGLLVCRNKIWLSAGGRGGGGYSTNSKTGCVAGTYNLVTGACSCPEGYGAIRIAESGSIMAAEGLTRGYLCVS
;
A
#
# COMPACT_ATOMS: atom_id res chain seq x y z
N MET A 1 -54.54 84.74 -19.45
CA MET A 1 -53.08 84.53 -19.30
C MET A 1 -52.85 83.55 -18.16
N ASN A 2 -51.80 82.74 -18.29
CA ASN A 2 -51.67 81.38 -17.78
C ASN A 2 -51.61 81.22 -16.26
N GLY A 3 -52.15 80.09 -15.80
CA GLY A 3 -52.11 79.63 -14.42
C GLY A 3 -50.71 79.19 -13.98
N VAL A 4 -50.43 79.46 -12.72
CA VAL A 4 -49.18 79.10 -12.04
C VAL A 4 -49.41 77.78 -11.30
N HIS A 5 -48.79 76.70 -11.78
CA HIS A 5 -48.85 75.39 -11.16
C HIS A 5 -47.89 75.30 -9.95
N ALA A 6 -48.44 74.97 -8.78
CA ALA A 6 -47.69 74.53 -7.62
C ALA A 6 -47.22 73.07 -7.83
N GLN A 7 -45.98 72.88 -8.29
CA GLN A 7 -45.42 71.57 -8.62
C GLN A 7 -43.98 71.35 -8.09
N ARG A 8 -43.55 72.09 -7.06
CA ARG A 8 -42.17 72.02 -6.55
C ARG A 8 -41.96 71.15 -5.30
N GLY A 9 -43.01 70.82 -4.55
CA GLY A 9 -42.89 70.01 -3.32
C GLY A 9 -42.82 68.50 -3.56
N PHE A 10 -43.49 68.00 -4.61
CA PHE A 10 -43.59 66.57 -4.89
C PHE A 10 -42.27 65.99 -5.44
N ALA A 11 -41.58 66.72 -6.30
CA ALA A 11 -40.33 66.28 -6.91
C ALA A 11 -39.18 66.05 -5.89
N ILE A 12 -39.12 66.84 -4.82
CA ILE A 12 -38.10 66.66 -3.77
C ILE A 12 -38.39 65.41 -2.94
N LEU A 13 -39.67 65.13 -2.67
CA LEU A 13 -40.10 63.96 -1.90
C LEU A 13 -39.90 62.68 -2.70
N GLU A 14 -40.20 62.68 -4.00
CA GLU A 14 -39.91 61.57 -4.91
C GLU A 14 -38.40 61.30 -5.02
N LEU A 15 -37.58 62.35 -5.13
CA LEU A 15 -36.12 62.19 -5.23
C LEU A 15 -35.50 61.66 -3.93
N THR A 16 -35.99 62.11 -2.76
CA THR A 16 -35.53 61.57 -1.48
C THR A 16 -35.93 60.11 -1.29
N VAL A 17 -37.16 59.74 -1.65
CA VAL A 17 -37.60 58.33 -1.62
C VAL A 17 -36.77 57.48 -2.59
N ALA A 18 -36.53 57.95 -3.81
CA ALA A 18 -35.71 57.24 -4.79
C ALA A 18 -34.26 57.03 -4.31
N LEU A 19 -33.65 58.05 -3.69
CA LEU A 19 -32.30 57.95 -3.12
C LEU A 19 -32.25 56.99 -1.92
N LEU A 20 -33.28 56.98 -1.06
CA LEU A 20 -33.37 56.03 0.05
C LEU A 20 -33.47 54.58 -0.47
N ILE A 21 -34.31 54.34 -1.49
CA ILE A 21 -34.42 53.01 -2.10
C ILE A 21 -33.10 52.61 -2.77
N ALA A 22 -32.46 53.52 -3.50
CA ALA A 22 -31.19 53.25 -4.16
C ALA A 22 -30.06 52.92 -3.16
N THR A 23 -29.99 53.62 -2.03
CA THR A 23 -28.98 53.34 -0.99
C THR A 23 -29.23 52.00 -0.29
N LEU A 24 -30.49 51.66 0.01
CA LEU A 24 -30.84 50.33 0.55
C LEU A 24 -30.48 49.20 -0.43
N LEU A 25 -30.76 49.38 -1.72
CA LEU A 25 -30.38 48.42 -2.75
C LEU A 25 -28.85 48.31 -2.91
N ALA A 26 -28.13 49.43 -2.82
CA ALA A 26 -26.67 49.43 -2.88
C ALA A 26 -26.04 48.70 -1.68
N VAL A 27 -26.54 48.94 -0.46
CA VAL A 27 -26.08 48.26 0.75
C VAL A 27 -26.39 46.76 0.68
N TRP A 28 -27.61 46.40 0.26
CA TRP A 28 -27.97 45.00 0.07
C TRP A 28 -27.10 44.33 -0.99
N GLY A 29 -26.89 44.97 -2.15
CA GLY A 29 -26.03 44.48 -3.21
C GLY A 29 -24.57 44.28 -2.77
N ALA A 30 -24.02 45.24 -2.01
CA ALA A 30 -22.68 45.13 -1.45
C ALA A 30 -22.58 43.96 -0.46
N SER A 31 -23.58 43.78 0.42
CA SER A 31 -23.61 42.66 1.37
C SER A 31 -23.70 41.30 0.67
N GLN A 32 -24.48 41.19 -0.42
CA GLN A 32 -24.58 39.99 -1.23
C GLN A 32 -23.25 39.63 -1.90
N LEU A 33 -22.52 40.63 -2.40
CA LEU A 33 -21.20 40.40 -3.00
C LEU A 33 -20.18 39.92 -1.96
N VAL A 34 -20.17 40.53 -0.77
CA VAL A 34 -19.30 40.11 0.34
C VAL A 34 -19.62 38.68 0.78
N ASN A 35 -20.89 38.33 0.94
CA ASN A 35 -21.30 36.97 1.31
C ASN A 35 -20.86 35.94 0.28
N ARG A 36 -21.06 36.21 -1.02
CA ARG A 36 -20.58 35.32 -2.09
C ARG A 36 -19.06 35.16 -2.09
N ALA A 37 -18.31 36.22 -1.79
CA ALA A 37 -16.86 36.15 -1.66
C ALA A 37 -16.43 35.28 -0.47
N ASN A 38 -17.14 35.36 0.67
CA ASN A 38 -16.90 34.53 1.85
C ASN A 38 -17.28 33.06 1.59
N ASP A 39 -18.40 32.81 0.94
CA ASP A 39 -18.83 31.46 0.55
C ASP A 39 -17.79 30.81 -0.37
N ALA A 40 -17.29 31.55 -1.38
CA ALA A 40 -16.22 31.09 -2.26
C ALA A 40 -14.90 30.84 -1.51
N ALA A 41 -14.57 31.68 -0.52
CA ALA A 41 -13.41 31.49 0.34
C ALA A 41 -13.52 30.21 1.19
N ALA A 42 -14.69 29.94 1.76
CA ALA A 42 -14.96 28.72 2.53
C ALA A 42 -14.86 27.46 1.65
N GLN A 43 -15.40 27.51 0.44
CA GLN A 43 -15.29 26.42 -0.54
C GLN A 43 -13.83 26.17 -0.94
N ALA A 44 -13.06 27.22 -1.24
CA ALA A 44 -11.64 27.10 -1.58
C ALA A 44 -10.83 26.52 -0.41
N ALA A 45 -11.11 26.93 0.83
CA ALA A 45 -10.47 26.38 2.02
C ALA A 45 -10.78 24.88 2.18
N ALA A 46 -12.02 24.45 1.93
CA ALA A 46 -12.38 23.03 1.98
C ALA A 46 -11.63 22.20 0.92
N VAL A 47 -11.56 22.68 -0.32
CA VAL A 47 -10.82 22.00 -1.41
C VAL A 47 -9.33 21.89 -1.11
N TRP A 48 -8.74 22.95 -0.56
CA TRP A 48 -7.35 22.95 -0.12
C TRP A 48 -7.12 21.94 1.02
N MET A 49 -7.97 21.93 2.05
CA MET A 49 -7.91 20.95 3.15
C MET A 49 -8.12 19.51 2.66
N ALA A 50 -8.98 19.30 1.67
CA ALA A 50 -9.19 17.99 1.05
C ALA A 50 -7.92 17.46 0.37
N SER A 51 -7.13 18.35 -0.25
CA SER A 51 -5.84 17.99 -0.83
C SER A 51 -4.84 17.57 0.26
N VAL A 52 -4.80 18.30 1.39
CA VAL A 52 -3.98 17.91 2.55
C VAL A 52 -4.45 16.58 3.14
N ARG A 53 -5.76 16.34 3.25
CA ARG A 53 -6.32 15.05 3.66
C ARG A 53 -5.86 13.92 2.75
N MET A 54 -5.85 14.10 1.43
CA MET A 54 -5.37 13.07 0.50
C MET A 54 -3.86 12.80 0.64
N ALA A 55 -3.08 13.82 0.95
CA ALA A 55 -1.67 13.65 1.27
C ALA A 55 -1.48 12.89 2.61
N ALA A 56 -2.26 13.21 3.64
CA ALA A 56 -2.26 12.48 4.91
C ALA A 56 -2.68 11.01 4.73
N PHE A 57 -3.68 10.74 3.88
CA PHE A 57 -4.06 9.38 3.49
C PHE A 57 -2.87 8.62 2.88
N SER A 58 -2.20 9.25 1.90
CA SER A 58 -1.07 8.66 1.21
C SER A 58 0.14 8.47 2.12
N TYR A 59 0.32 9.36 3.11
CA TYR A 59 1.32 9.24 4.16
C TYR A 59 1.10 7.99 5.01
N ILE A 60 -0.13 7.82 5.54
CA ILE A 60 -0.48 6.64 6.34
C ILE A 60 -0.38 5.37 5.50
N ASP A 61 -0.89 5.38 4.26
CA ASP A 61 -0.82 4.22 3.38
C ASP A 61 0.63 3.78 3.11
N ARG A 62 1.50 4.74 2.77
CA ARG A 62 2.91 4.46 2.44
C ARG A 62 3.71 3.97 3.64
N HIS A 63 3.41 4.47 4.85
CA HIS A 63 4.24 4.24 6.04
C HIS A 63 3.51 3.49 7.16
N ARG A 64 2.41 2.80 6.83
CA ARG A 64 1.51 2.16 7.79
C ARG A 64 2.23 1.32 8.84
N LEU A 65 3.11 0.40 8.39
CA LEU A 65 3.86 -0.50 9.28
C LEU A 65 4.78 0.29 10.22
N ALA A 66 5.53 1.26 9.70
CA ALA A 66 6.42 2.09 10.51
C ALA A 66 5.64 2.91 11.56
N LEU A 67 4.45 3.42 11.22
CA LEU A 67 3.58 4.16 12.14
C LEU A 67 2.94 3.27 13.22
N GLN A 68 2.65 2.01 12.87
CA GLN A 68 2.15 1.00 13.81
C GLN A 68 3.23 0.58 14.81
N GLU A 69 4.48 0.50 14.38
CA GLU A 69 5.62 0.09 15.23
C GLU A 69 6.25 1.24 16.01
N ALA A 70 6.07 2.50 15.59
CA ALA A 70 6.69 3.64 16.23
C ALA A 70 6.36 3.73 17.74
N SER A 71 7.35 4.04 18.54
CA SER A 71 7.24 4.22 19.99
C SER A 71 7.60 5.66 20.41
N GLY A 72 8.53 6.31 19.71
CA GLY A 72 8.91 7.71 19.86
C GLY A 72 8.52 8.59 18.66
N ALA A 73 8.37 9.90 18.88
CA ALA A 73 7.99 10.87 17.84
C ALA A 73 8.97 10.92 16.66
N THR A 74 10.24 10.60 16.90
CA THR A 74 11.33 10.69 15.91
C THR A 74 11.65 9.36 15.21
N ASP A 75 10.90 8.28 15.47
CA ASP A 75 11.25 6.94 14.97
C ASP A 75 11.25 6.87 13.44
N VAL A 76 10.46 7.71 12.78
CA VAL A 76 10.41 7.80 11.31
C VAL A 76 11.18 9.01 10.75
N ALA A 77 12.07 9.64 11.53
CA ALA A 77 12.87 10.78 11.08
C ALA A 77 13.73 10.47 9.85
N HIS A 78 14.20 9.23 9.72
CA HIS A 78 14.94 8.75 8.55
C HIS A 78 14.11 8.76 7.25
N LEU A 79 12.78 8.83 7.36
CA LEU A 79 11.85 8.98 6.23
C LEU A 79 11.54 10.45 5.89
N GLY A 80 12.15 11.40 6.60
CA GLY A 80 12.00 12.84 6.36
C GLY A 80 10.87 13.51 7.14
N TYR A 81 10.39 12.90 8.23
CA TYR A 81 9.37 13.48 9.11
C TYR A 81 9.92 13.68 10.53
N ALA A 82 9.98 14.92 10.99
CA ALA A 82 10.52 15.26 12.30
C ALA A 82 9.66 14.70 13.46
N ASP A 83 8.35 14.77 13.31
CA ASP A 83 7.36 14.17 14.20
C ASP A 83 6.34 13.39 13.37
N TRP A 84 6.37 12.06 13.50
CA TRP A 84 5.44 11.19 12.75
C TRP A 84 3.98 11.45 13.11
N SER A 85 3.72 11.93 14.34
CA SER A 85 2.37 12.17 14.82
C SER A 85 1.78 13.47 14.27
N ARG A 86 2.62 14.37 13.77
CA ARG A 86 2.24 15.70 13.28
C ARG A 86 3.00 16.12 12.02
N PRO A 87 2.87 15.38 10.89
CA PRO A 87 3.57 15.75 9.66
C PRO A 87 3.11 17.11 9.16
N SER A 88 4.06 17.98 8.85
CA SER A 88 3.81 19.31 8.30
C SER A 88 3.45 19.26 6.81
N VAL A 89 2.76 20.29 6.32
CA VAL A 89 2.45 20.42 4.89
C VAL A 89 3.75 20.49 4.05
N ALA A 90 4.79 21.12 4.58
CA ALA A 90 6.11 21.18 3.95
C ALA A 90 6.77 19.79 3.83
N GLU A 91 6.70 18.95 4.86
CA GLU A 91 7.21 17.57 4.82
C GLU A 91 6.42 16.71 3.83
N LEU A 92 5.08 16.81 3.83
CA LEU A 92 4.23 16.10 2.86
C LEU A 92 4.57 16.50 1.41
N LYS A 93 4.90 17.77 1.16
CA LYS A 93 5.37 18.26 -0.14
C LYS A 93 6.77 17.77 -0.48
N ALA A 94 7.71 17.77 0.48
CA ALA A 94 9.06 17.24 0.30
C ALA A 94 9.05 15.73 -0.02
N ALA A 95 8.13 14.97 0.57
CA ALA A 95 7.92 13.54 0.31
C ALA A 95 7.18 13.23 -1.01
N GLY A 96 6.83 14.26 -1.79
CA GLY A 96 6.09 14.13 -3.05
C GLY A 96 4.64 13.66 -2.87
N LEU A 97 4.07 13.80 -1.67
CA LEU A 97 2.65 13.53 -1.41
C LEU A 97 1.75 14.71 -1.79
N LEU A 98 2.34 15.91 -1.89
CA LEU A 98 1.75 17.11 -2.45
C LEU A 98 2.62 17.61 -3.63
N SER A 99 2.00 18.29 -4.59
CA SER A 99 2.73 18.90 -5.70
C SER A 99 3.69 19.98 -5.20
N SER A 100 4.81 20.20 -5.90
CA SER A 100 5.79 21.23 -5.53
C SER A 100 5.21 22.65 -5.51
N GLY A 101 4.22 22.93 -6.35
CA GLY A 101 3.48 24.20 -6.38
C GLY A 101 2.33 24.29 -5.38
N PHE A 102 2.11 23.28 -4.53
CA PHE A 102 1.03 23.31 -3.55
C PHE A 102 1.30 24.38 -2.49
N PRO A 103 0.31 25.24 -2.17
CA PRO A 103 0.47 26.30 -1.17
C PRO A 103 0.46 25.70 0.24
N GLU A 104 1.46 26.05 1.05
CA GLU A 104 1.60 25.55 2.43
C GLU A 104 0.56 26.15 3.39
N HIS A 105 0.00 27.30 3.01
CA HIS A 105 -1.09 27.96 3.72
C HIS A 105 -2.31 28.05 2.81
N GLY A 106 -3.49 27.88 3.39
CA GLY A 106 -4.75 28.12 2.73
C GLY A 106 -5.02 29.61 2.53
N LEU A 107 -6.19 29.92 1.94
CA LEU A 107 -6.61 31.29 1.70
C LEU A 107 -6.60 32.10 3.02
N ARG A 108 -6.08 33.34 2.96
CA ARG A 108 -5.93 34.25 4.11
C ARG A 108 -5.07 33.71 5.27
N GLY A 109 -4.10 32.83 4.96
CA GLY A 109 -3.17 32.31 5.96
C GLY A 109 -3.79 31.24 6.85
N LEU A 110 -4.86 30.58 6.39
CA LEU A 110 -5.41 29.41 7.08
C LEU A 110 -4.34 28.33 7.19
N GLU A 111 -4.04 27.88 8.40
CA GLU A 111 -3.12 26.78 8.64
C GLU A 111 -3.88 25.55 9.12
N VAL A 112 -3.33 24.39 8.81
CA VAL A 112 -3.86 23.11 9.27
C VAL A 112 -2.79 22.30 9.96
N THR A 113 -3.23 21.56 10.96
CA THR A 113 -2.44 20.50 11.58
C THR A 113 -2.97 19.17 11.07
N VAL A 114 -2.06 18.33 10.57
CA VAL A 114 -2.33 16.92 10.37
C VAL A 114 -1.94 16.21 11.67
N GLN A 115 -2.92 15.66 12.37
CA GLN A 115 -2.70 14.89 13.59
C GLN A 115 -2.93 13.42 13.30
N VAL A 116 -1.88 12.61 13.35
CA VAL A 116 -2.00 11.16 13.28
C VAL A 116 -2.46 10.65 14.64
N LEU A 117 -3.47 9.80 14.60
CA LEU A 117 -4.13 9.20 15.76
C LEU A 117 -3.91 7.70 15.71
N ARG A 118 -3.61 7.11 16.87
CA ARG A 118 -3.47 5.67 17.01
C ARG A 118 -4.46 5.13 18.01
N SER A 119 -5.09 4.02 17.67
CA SER A 119 -6.05 3.34 18.55
C SER A 119 -5.84 1.82 18.51
N GLY A 120 -6.30 1.13 19.56
CA GLY A 120 -6.05 -0.31 19.72
C GLY A 120 -4.77 -0.61 20.50
N LEU A 121 -4.21 -1.81 20.28
CA LEU A 121 -2.97 -2.25 20.92
C LEU A 121 -1.79 -1.82 20.05
N CYS A 122 -1.07 -0.78 20.49
CA CYS A 122 0.12 -0.26 19.81
C CYS A 122 1.37 -0.45 20.70
N PRO A 123 2.50 -0.94 20.15
CA PRO A 123 2.72 -1.35 18.75
C PRO A 123 2.15 -2.74 18.43
N GLY A 124 1.83 -2.99 17.14
CA GLY A 124 1.38 -4.31 16.66
C GLY A 124 0.39 -4.25 15.49
N SER A 125 -0.04 -5.43 15.02
CA SER A 125 -1.01 -5.57 13.92
C SER A 125 -2.40 -5.01 14.24
N ASP A 126 -2.77 -4.97 15.52
CA ASP A 126 -4.04 -4.41 16.00
C ASP A 126 -3.99 -2.89 16.22
N CYS A 127 -2.85 -2.25 15.94
CA CYS A 127 -2.68 -0.81 16.01
C CYS A 127 -3.33 -0.16 14.78
N ARG A 128 -4.46 0.51 14.97
CA ARG A 128 -5.12 1.28 13.91
C ARG A 128 -4.52 2.68 13.86
N VAL A 129 -4.17 3.12 12.66
CA VAL A 129 -3.58 4.43 12.39
C VAL A 129 -4.55 5.24 11.54
N GLU A 130 -4.97 6.39 12.06
CA GLU A 130 -5.94 7.30 11.46
C GLU A 130 -5.35 8.72 11.46
N ALA A 131 -5.99 9.67 10.78
CA ALA A 131 -5.58 11.07 10.89
C ALA A 131 -6.77 12.02 10.98
N LEU A 132 -6.58 13.08 11.77
CA LEU A 132 -7.44 14.24 11.85
C LEU A 132 -6.69 15.46 11.29
N ILE A 133 -7.23 16.06 10.24
CA ILE A 133 -6.71 17.28 9.63
C ILE A 133 -7.61 18.42 10.10
N HIS A 134 -7.12 19.31 10.94
CA HIS A 134 -7.93 20.38 11.51
C HIS A 134 -7.29 21.75 11.34
N SER A 135 -8.11 22.80 11.27
CA SER A 135 -7.62 24.18 11.32
C SER A 135 -6.99 24.49 12.67
N ASN A 136 -5.98 25.36 12.69
CA ASN A 136 -5.34 25.84 13.92
C ASN A 136 -6.25 26.73 14.78
N ALA A 137 -7.22 27.40 14.15
CA ALA A 137 -8.18 28.28 14.78
C ALA A 137 -9.61 28.01 14.29
N ALA A 138 -10.58 28.59 14.99
CA ALA A 138 -11.96 28.62 14.52
C ALA A 138 -12.04 29.37 13.19
N LEU A 139 -12.87 28.89 12.27
CA LEU A 139 -13.03 29.54 10.97
C LEU A 139 -13.73 30.90 11.20
N SER A 140 -12.97 32.00 11.09
CA SER A 140 -13.46 33.38 11.14
C SER A 140 -12.79 34.20 10.03
N PHE A 141 -13.57 34.74 9.08
CA PHE A 141 -13.03 35.61 8.01
C PHE A 141 -13.20 37.11 8.27
N ASN A 142 -13.78 37.48 9.41
CA ASN A 142 -13.78 38.84 9.95
C ASN A 142 -12.85 38.90 11.17
N THR A 143 -12.31 40.09 11.50
CA THR A 143 -11.55 40.37 12.73
C THR A 143 -12.37 40.21 14.03
N SER A 144 -13.60 39.69 13.90
CA SER A 144 -14.50 39.35 14.99
C SER A 144 -14.09 38.02 15.60
N THR A 145 -14.04 37.97 16.93
CA THR A 145 -13.81 36.76 17.73
C THR A 145 -15.00 35.78 17.73
N VAL A 146 -16.09 36.12 17.03
CA VAL A 146 -17.29 35.28 16.92
C VAL A 146 -17.14 34.34 15.73
N VAL A 147 -17.34 33.04 16.00
CA VAL A 147 -17.43 31.97 14.99
C VAL A 147 -18.48 32.32 13.94
N ASP A 148 -18.10 32.26 12.67
CA ASP A 148 -19.02 32.46 11.55
C ASP A 148 -19.68 31.12 11.18
N GLU A 149 -20.88 30.87 11.74
CA GLU A 149 -21.60 29.61 11.54
C GLU A 149 -22.03 29.39 10.09
N GLN A 150 -22.35 30.45 9.34
CA GLN A 150 -22.68 30.35 7.92
C GLN A 150 -21.48 29.83 7.14
N MET A 151 -20.30 30.36 7.45
CA MET A 151 -19.07 29.99 6.78
C MET A 151 -18.62 28.56 7.09
N VAL A 152 -18.75 28.14 8.35
CA VAL A 152 -18.54 26.74 8.75
C VAL A 152 -19.51 25.83 7.98
N ALA A 153 -20.78 26.23 7.83
CA ALA A 153 -21.76 25.45 7.06
C ALA A 153 -21.37 25.35 5.56
N GLN A 154 -20.94 26.46 4.94
CA GLN A 154 -20.46 26.46 3.55
C GLN A 154 -19.23 25.59 3.35
N TRP A 155 -18.29 25.64 4.29
CA TRP A 155 -17.12 24.77 4.30
C TRP A 155 -17.52 23.30 4.42
N LEU A 156 -18.46 22.96 5.31
CA LEU A 156 -18.95 21.58 5.50
C LEU A 156 -19.65 21.05 4.24
N MET A 157 -20.45 21.87 3.56
CA MET A 157 -21.06 21.50 2.28
C MET A 157 -20.00 21.24 1.21
N ALA A 158 -18.98 22.09 1.12
CA ALA A 158 -17.87 21.93 0.19
C ALA A 158 -16.98 20.72 0.52
N ALA A 159 -16.91 20.31 1.78
CA ALA A 159 -16.22 19.11 2.23
C ALA A 159 -16.97 17.80 1.88
N GLN A 160 -18.18 17.88 1.32
CA GLN A 160 -18.93 16.76 0.74
C GLN A 160 -19.05 15.54 1.68
N GLY A 161 -19.30 15.78 2.97
CA GLY A 161 -19.47 14.72 3.98
C GLY A 161 -18.17 14.20 4.62
N TYR A 162 -16.99 14.58 4.09
CA TYR A 162 -15.69 14.30 4.70
C TYR A 162 -15.29 15.33 5.77
N GLY A 163 -16.07 16.40 5.91
CA GLY A 163 -15.85 17.47 6.87
C GLY A 163 -16.58 17.25 8.20
N GLY A 164 -16.02 17.80 9.26
CA GLY A 164 -16.58 17.89 10.59
C GLY A 164 -16.17 19.20 11.27
N THR A 165 -16.75 19.46 12.44
CA THR A 165 -16.47 20.67 13.20
C THR A 165 -16.64 20.45 14.70
N VAL A 166 -15.97 21.28 15.50
CA VAL A 166 -16.27 21.43 16.92
C VAL A 166 -17.42 22.41 17.06
N THR A 167 -18.56 21.94 17.57
CA THR A 167 -19.73 22.80 17.79
C THR A 167 -19.78 23.27 19.24
N ARG A 168 -20.40 24.43 19.50
CA ARG A 168 -20.64 24.89 20.89
C ARG A 168 -21.51 23.91 21.69
N ALA A 169 -22.41 23.20 21.02
CA ALA A 169 -23.30 22.21 21.65
C ALA A 169 -22.55 20.94 22.07
N ARG A 170 -21.46 20.57 21.37
CA ARG A 170 -20.65 19.38 21.66
C ARG A 170 -19.16 19.75 21.63
N PRO A 171 -18.66 20.53 22.61
CA PRO A 171 -17.29 21.05 22.59
C PRO A 171 -16.23 19.95 22.82
N HIS A 172 -16.63 18.81 23.39
CA HIS A 172 -15.76 17.68 23.72
C HIS A 172 -15.56 16.69 22.55
N ARG A 173 -16.09 17.00 21.34
CA ARG A 173 -15.95 16.14 20.16
C ARG A 173 -15.65 16.97 18.91
N VAL A 174 -14.85 16.38 18.02
CA VAL A 174 -14.73 16.82 16.63
C VAL A 174 -15.56 15.84 15.80
N ALA A 175 -16.69 16.28 15.25
CA ALA A 175 -17.65 15.38 14.61
C ALA A 175 -18.05 15.86 13.22
N GLY A 176 -18.14 14.91 12.29
CA GLY A 176 -18.66 15.10 10.93
C GLY A 176 -19.73 14.06 10.61
N ALA A 177 -20.13 13.99 9.34
CA ALA A 177 -21.08 12.97 8.90
C ALA A 177 -20.47 11.56 8.87
N ALA A 178 -19.17 11.46 8.62
CA ALA A 178 -18.45 10.19 8.41
C ALA A 178 -17.50 9.80 9.54
N PHE A 179 -17.33 10.63 10.57
CA PHE A 179 -16.36 10.38 11.64
C PHE A 179 -16.72 11.15 12.92
N GLU A 180 -16.19 10.67 14.05
CA GLU A 180 -16.22 11.38 15.33
C GLU A 180 -14.97 11.05 16.15
N PHE A 181 -14.30 12.08 16.66
CA PHE A 181 -13.12 11.98 17.52
C PHE A 181 -13.31 12.75 18.83
N PRO A 182 -12.62 12.36 19.92
CA PRO A 182 -12.57 13.18 21.12
C PRO A 182 -11.93 14.53 20.84
N ASN A 183 -12.30 15.54 21.63
CA ASN A 183 -11.63 16.83 21.68
C ASN A 183 -11.18 17.08 23.13
N PRO A 184 -9.87 17.15 23.44
CA PRO A 184 -8.72 17.19 22.53
C PRO A 184 -8.49 15.88 21.74
N PRO A 185 -7.92 15.97 20.52
CA PRO A 185 -7.76 14.81 19.64
C PRO A 185 -6.68 13.83 20.10
N ALA A 186 -5.69 14.28 20.88
CA ALA A 186 -4.68 13.42 21.48
C ALA A 186 -4.38 13.85 22.93
N SER A 187 -3.87 12.92 23.73
CA SER A 187 -3.45 13.20 25.10
C SER A 187 -2.33 14.24 25.14
N GLY A 188 -2.46 15.25 26.00
CA GLY A 188 -1.45 16.30 26.14
C GLY A 188 -1.61 17.48 25.16
N LEU A 189 -2.66 17.49 24.34
CA LEU A 189 -3.04 18.64 23.53
C LEU A 189 -4.17 19.45 24.17
N ASP A 190 -4.22 20.74 23.83
CA ASP A 190 -5.33 21.61 24.19
C ASP A 190 -6.58 21.28 23.36
N ALA A 191 -7.76 21.52 23.96
CA ALA A 191 -9.02 21.34 23.27
C ALA A 191 -9.17 22.36 22.13
N LEU A 192 -9.56 21.88 20.96
CA LEU A 192 -9.83 22.70 19.79
C LEU A 192 -11.06 23.60 20.07
N PRO A 193 -11.01 24.89 19.71
CA PRO A 193 -12.12 25.81 19.95
C PRO A 193 -13.34 25.47 19.09
N ALA A 194 -14.53 25.88 19.55
CA ALA A 194 -15.74 25.80 18.75
C ALA A 194 -15.57 26.61 17.45
N GLY A 195 -16.02 26.06 16.32
CA GLY A 195 -15.82 26.63 14.99
C GLY A 195 -14.56 26.14 14.28
N THR A 196 -13.70 25.34 14.92
CA THR A 196 -12.63 24.61 14.22
C THR A 196 -13.26 23.64 13.23
N VAL A 197 -12.76 23.65 12.00
CA VAL A 197 -13.16 22.72 10.94
C VAL A 197 -12.11 21.62 10.82
N ALA A 198 -12.55 20.41 10.51
CA ALA A 198 -11.66 19.27 10.39
C ALA A 198 -12.13 18.27 9.32
N MET A 199 -11.20 17.50 8.79
CA MET A 199 -11.47 16.32 7.97
C MET A 199 -10.72 15.12 8.56
N ALA A 200 -11.18 13.91 8.26
CA ALA A 200 -10.55 12.70 8.76
C ALA A 200 -10.14 11.73 7.65
N VAL A 201 -9.07 11.00 7.93
CA VAL A 201 -8.73 9.74 7.28
C VAL A 201 -9.05 8.63 8.28
N THR A 202 -10.06 7.82 7.97
CA THR A 202 -10.53 6.75 8.85
C THR A 202 -10.04 5.38 8.39
N THR A 203 -10.13 4.41 9.29
CA THR A 203 -9.74 3.02 9.02
C THR A 203 -10.46 2.43 7.80
N GLU A 204 -11.76 2.72 7.62
CA GLU A 204 -12.56 2.19 6.49
C GLU A 204 -12.06 2.71 5.14
N GLN A 205 -11.57 3.95 5.11
CA GLN A 205 -11.03 4.55 3.89
C GLN A 205 -9.67 3.93 3.56
N LEU A 206 -8.85 3.65 4.57
CA LEU A 206 -7.54 3.01 4.42
C LEU A 206 -7.67 1.54 3.99
N ALA A 207 -8.70 0.81 4.42
CA ALA A 207 -8.91 -0.59 4.00
C ALA A 207 -9.08 -0.76 2.48
N VAL A 208 -9.45 0.30 1.76
CA VAL A 208 -9.65 0.26 0.30
C VAL A 208 -8.35 -0.02 -0.46
N VAL A 209 -7.17 0.18 0.11
CA VAL A 209 -5.89 0.01 -0.61
C VAL A 209 -5.18 -1.32 -0.35
N ASP A 210 -5.78 -2.23 0.43
CA ASP A 210 -5.16 -3.50 0.84
C ASP A 210 -5.13 -4.58 -0.26
N TYR A 211 -5.31 -4.22 -1.53
CA TYR A 211 -5.29 -5.15 -2.67
C TYR A 211 -4.09 -4.95 -3.60
N LEU A 212 -3.60 -6.05 -4.18
CA LEU A 212 -2.56 -6.02 -5.21
C LEU A 212 -3.12 -5.38 -6.50
N ARG A 213 -2.43 -4.38 -7.03
CA ARG A 213 -2.83 -3.69 -8.27
C ARG A 213 -2.31 -4.43 -9.50
N VAL A 214 -3.09 -4.41 -10.57
CA VAL A 214 -2.67 -4.99 -11.87
C VAL A 214 -1.47 -4.20 -12.40
N ARG A 215 -0.38 -4.92 -12.72
CA ARG A 215 0.92 -4.36 -13.17
C ARG A 215 1.58 -3.44 -12.15
N ASP A 216 1.36 -3.69 -10.86
CA ASP A 216 2.14 -3.01 -9.82
C ASP A 216 3.64 -3.32 -10.01
N ARG A 217 4.47 -2.28 -9.94
CA ARG A 217 5.94 -2.40 -10.06
C ARG A 217 6.62 -2.37 -8.70
N ARG A 218 5.86 -2.10 -7.63
CA ARG A 218 6.36 -2.14 -6.26
C ARG A 218 6.50 -3.60 -5.83
N ASP A 219 7.46 -3.84 -4.94
CA ASP A 219 7.53 -5.12 -4.23
C ASP A 219 6.43 -5.15 -3.16
N PRO A 220 5.44 -6.05 -3.26
CA PRO A 220 4.36 -6.13 -2.29
C PRO A 220 4.81 -6.64 -0.91
N GLN A 221 6.02 -7.20 -0.77
CA GLN A 221 6.61 -7.60 0.51
C GLN A 221 5.65 -8.45 1.38
N PHE A 222 5.07 -9.52 0.81
CA PHE A 222 4.20 -10.43 1.58
C PHE A 222 4.95 -11.01 2.79
N GLN A 223 4.44 -10.77 4.00
CA GLN A 223 5.06 -11.19 5.27
C GLN A 223 4.50 -12.53 5.81
N SER A 224 3.64 -13.20 5.03
CA SER A 224 2.98 -14.44 5.42
C SER A 224 2.80 -15.36 4.22
N GLU A 225 2.07 -16.46 4.40
CA GLU A 225 1.82 -17.45 3.36
C GLU A 225 1.01 -16.87 2.19
N VAL A 226 1.39 -17.25 0.97
CA VAL A 226 0.72 -16.83 -0.26
C VAL A 226 0.18 -18.08 -0.96
N THR A 227 -1.14 -18.14 -1.16
CA THR A 227 -1.79 -19.19 -1.96
C THR A 227 -2.28 -18.62 -3.28
N VAL A 228 -1.89 -19.25 -4.39
CA VAL A 228 -2.31 -18.87 -5.75
C VAL A 228 -3.07 -20.03 -6.37
N ALA A 229 -4.32 -19.80 -6.78
CA ALA A 229 -5.18 -20.85 -7.35
C ALA A 229 -4.80 -21.25 -8.79
N GLY A 230 -3.95 -20.48 -9.46
CA GLY A 230 -3.49 -20.72 -10.83
C GLY A 230 -1.98 -20.64 -10.98
N ASP A 231 -1.51 -20.64 -12.23
CA ASP A 231 -0.08 -20.64 -12.54
C ASP A 231 0.62 -19.34 -12.15
N VAL A 232 1.83 -19.46 -11.59
CA VAL A 232 2.74 -18.34 -11.37
C VAL A 232 3.77 -18.28 -12.51
N ARG A 233 3.80 -17.18 -13.26
CA ARG A 233 4.81 -16.93 -14.31
C ARG A 233 5.79 -15.84 -13.86
N ALA A 234 6.99 -16.25 -13.46
CA ALA A 234 8.09 -15.34 -13.18
C ALA A 234 8.84 -14.98 -14.47
N GLN A 235 9.10 -13.70 -14.71
CA GLN A 235 9.88 -13.23 -15.88
C GLN A 235 11.40 -13.23 -15.63
N ALA A 236 11.82 -13.42 -14.39
CA ALA A 236 13.22 -13.44 -13.97
C ALA A 236 13.48 -14.71 -13.14
N SER A 237 14.35 -14.64 -12.14
CA SER A 237 14.65 -15.75 -11.24
C SER A 237 13.63 -15.88 -10.12
N VAL A 238 13.46 -17.11 -9.62
CA VAL A 238 12.81 -17.41 -8.34
C VAL A 238 13.91 -17.82 -7.36
N SER A 239 13.99 -17.13 -6.24
CA SER A 239 14.93 -17.44 -5.14
C SER A 239 14.14 -17.86 -3.92
N VAL A 240 14.49 -19.01 -3.33
CA VAL A 240 13.86 -19.55 -2.13
C VAL A 240 14.95 -19.80 -1.10
N GLN A 241 14.87 -19.14 0.06
CA GLN A 241 15.84 -19.32 1.15
C GLN A 241 15.64 -20.65 1.90
N GLY A 242 14.37 -21.07 2.06
CA GLY A 242 14.00 -22.32 2.70
C GLY A 242 13.99 -23.49 1.73
N PHE A 243 12.87 -24.22 1.72
CA PHE A 243 12.70 -25.41 0.87
C PHE A 243 11.69 -25.14 -0.25
N LEU A 244 11.94 -25.71 -1.43
CA LEU A 244 10.95 -25.80 -2.50
C LEU A 244 10.27 -27.18 -2.44
N SER A 245 9.00 -27.22 -2.02
CA SER A 245 8.19 -28.44 -2.11
C SER A 245 7.55 -28.54 -3.49
N LEU A 246 7.68 -29.71 -4.12
CA LEU A 246 7.05 -30.03 -5.39
C LEU A 246 6.05 -31.17 -5.17
N ASP A 247 4.77 -30.85 -5.27
CA ASP A 247 3.69 -31.82 -5.08
C ASP A 247 3.41 -32.64 -6.34
N ALA A 248 3.80 -32.12 -7.51
CA ALA A 248 3.70 -32.84 -8.77
C ALA A 248 4.62 -34.06 -8.76
N GLU A 249 4.03 -35.24 -8.94
CA GLU A 249 4.75 -36.50 -9.11
C GLU A 249 4.74 -36.96 -10.57
N ALA A 250 5.85 -37.56 -10.99
CA ALA A 250 5.95 -38.20 -12.29
C ALA A 250 6.75 -39.50 -12.20
N ARG A 251 6.57 -40.37 -13.21
CA ARG A 251 7.35 -41.60 -13.34
C ARG A 251 8.48 -41.38 -14.33
N GLU A 252 9.67 -41.84 -13.98
CA GLU A 252 10.79 -41.79 -14.92
C GLU A 252 10.45 -42.52 -16.23
N ARG A 253 10.86 -41.94 -17.36
CA ARG A 253 10.59 -42.40 -18.73
C ARG A 253 9.14 -42.36 -19.18
N SER A 254 8.20 -41.82 -18.40
CA SER A 254 6.84 -41.57 -18.89
C SER A 254 6.76 -40.25 -19.67
N SER A 255 5.69 -40.09 -20.45
CA SER A 255 5.45 -38.85 -21.21
C SER A 255 5.10 -37.67 -20.30
N CYS A 256 5.47 -36.46 -20.72
CA CYS A 256 5.06 -35.19 -20.12
C CYS A 256 4.43 -34.26 -21.16
N GLU A 257 3.58 -33.35 -20.71
CA GLU A 257 2.86 -32.42 -21.58
C GLU A 257 3.75 -31.27 -22.06
N GLN A 258 4.59 -30.71 -21.20
CA GLN A 258 5.44 -29.55 -21.50
C GLN A 258 6.89 -29.79 -21.08
N ASP A 259 7.82 -29.44 -21.97
CA ASP A 259 9.25 -29.50 -21.66
C ASP A 259 9.63 -28.49 -20.57
N ALA A 260 10.74 -28.74 -19.90
CA ALA A 260 11.26 -27.93 -18.79
C ALA A 260 10.39 -27.91 -17.53
N GLN A 261 9.30 -28.68 -17.47
CA GLN A 261 8.62 -28.97 -16.21
C GLN A 261 9.53 -29.79 -15.29
N VAL A 262 9.33 -29.61 -13.99
CA VAL A 262 10.06 -30.32 -12.94
C VAL A 262 9.03 -31.00 -12.03
N ALA A 263 9.31 -32.25 -11.65
CA ALA A 263 8.43 -33.05 -10.80
C ALA A 263 9.26 -33.94 -9.88
N ARG A 264 8.64 -34.47 -8.83
CA ARG A 264 9.26 -35.49 -7.96
C ARG A 264 9.03 -36.88 -8.55
N SER A 265 10.04 -37.73 -8.49
CA SER A 265 9.91 -39.17 -8.75
C SER A 265 9.22 -39.85 -7.56
N ASN A 266 8.46 -40.90 -7.83
CA ASN A 266 7.93 -41.80 -6.78
C ASN A 266 9.04 -42.43 -5.91
N THR A 267 10.30 -42.40 -6.36
CA THR A 267 11.48 -42.87 -5.61
C THR A 267 12.25 -41.75 -4.89
N GLY A 268 11.74 -40.51 -4.89
CA GLY A 268 12.32 -39.38 -4.17
C GLY A 268 13.34 -38.53 -4.95
N GLY A 269 13.70 -38.93 -6.18
CA GLY A 269 14.55 -38.12 -7.07
C GLY A 269 13.83 -36.96 -7.74
N LEU A 270 14.58 -35.99 -8.26
CA LEU A 270 14.04 -34.90 -9.09
C LEU A 270 13.98 -35.33 -10.55
N LEU A 271 12.87 -35.04 -11.23
CA LEU A 271 12.68 -35.30 -12.66
C LEU A 271 12.56 -33.98 -13.42
N VAL A 272 13.12 -33.92 -14.63
CA VAL A 272 12.95 -32.82 -15.58
C VAL A 272 12.36 -33.38 -16.88
N CYS A 273 11.31 -32.75 -17.39
CA CYS A 273 10.73 -33.11 -18.68
C CYS A 273 11.65 -32.60 -19.81
N ARG A 274 12.13 -33.52 -20.65
CA ARG A 274 12.93 -33.21 -21.83
C ARG A 274 12.48 -34.05 -23.01
N ASN A 275 12.23 -33.41 -24.15
CA ASN A 275 11.71 -34.05 -25.36
C ASN A 275 10.43 -34.85 -25.06
N LYS A 276 9.54 -34.28 -24.24
CA LYS A 276 8.27 -34.90 -23.79
C LYS A 276 8.43 -36.18 -22.98
N ILE A 277 9.61 -36.43 -22.40
CA ILE A 277 9.86 -37.58 -21.53
C ILE A 277 10.44 -37.11 -20.19
N TRP A 278 9.93 -37.66 -19.09
CA TRP A 278 10.48 -37.45 -17.76
C TRP A 278 11.81 -38.16 -17.58
N LEU A 279 12.86 -37.43 -17.21
CA LEU A 279 14.20 -37.95 -16.97
C LEU A 279 14.70 -37.49 -15.61
N SER A 280 15.52 -38.29 -14.93
CA SER A 280 16.20 -37.84 -13.72
C SER A 280 17.03 -36.58 -13.97
N ALA A 281 16.90 -35.61 -13.06
CA ALA A 281 17.69 -34.38 -13.05
C ALA A 281 19.13 -34.63 -12.57
N GLY A 282 19.31 -35.65 -11.73
CA GLY A 282 20.63 -36.15 -11.39
C GLY A 282 21.26 -36.77 -12.63
N GLY A 283 22.50 -36.40 -12.95
CA GLY A 283 23.23 -36.95 -14.09
C GLY A 283 23.13 -38.48 -14.12
N ARG A 284 23.12 -39.07 -15.32
CA ARG A 284 23.14 -40.53 -15.47
C ARG A 284 24.36 -41.05 -14.72
N GLY A 285 24.19 -41.60 -13.52
CA GLY A 285 25.26 -42.36 -12.88
C GLY A 285 25.80 -43.37 -13.88
N GLY A 286 27.12 -43.58 -13.93
CA GLY A 286 27.73 -44.39 -14.98
C GLY A 286 27.29 -45.85 -14.98
N GLY A 287 26.48 -46.27 -13.99
CA GLY A 287 26.03 -47.63 -13.77
C GLY A 287 27.09 -48.47 -13.06
N GLY A 288 26.92 -49.79 -13.08
CA GLY A 288 27.87 -50.74 -12.52
C GLY A 288 27.78 -52.07 -13.22
N TYR A 289 28.88 -52.83 -13.21
CA TYR A 289 28.98 -54.14 -13.84
C TYR A 289 29.81 -55.08 -12.97
N SER A 290 29.78 -56.38 -13.25
CA SER A 290 30.71 -57.32 -12.64
C SER A 290 31.35 -58.27 -13.65
N THR A 291 32.56 -58.71 -13.36
CA THR A 291 33.28 -59.72 -14.14
C THR A 291 33.64 -60.90 -13.27
N ASN A 292 33.68 -62.10 -13.85
CA ASN A 292 34.14 -63.30 -13.18
C ASN A 292 35.35 -63.88 -13.92
N SER A 293 36.34 -64.39 -13.18
CA SER A 293 37.59 -64.91 -13.78
C SER A 293 37.43 -66.18 -14.62
N LYS A 294 36.30 -66.89 -14.50
CA LYS A 294 35.99 -68.12 -15.27
C LYS A 294 34.95 -67.87 -16.36
N THR A 295 33.87 -67.17 -16.04
CA THR A 295 32.77 -66.92 -16.99
C THR A 295 32.86 -65.59 -17.72
N GLY A 296 33.80 -64.73 -17.33
CA GLY A 296 34.01 -63.43 -17.96
C GLY A 296 32.87 -62.46 -17.67
N CYS A 297 32.43 -61.77 -18.71
CA CYS A 297 31.33 -60.82 -18.68
C CYS A 297 30.08 -61.48 -19.29
N VAL A 298 28.97 -61.56 -18.56
CA VAL A 298 27.74 -62.23 -19.02
C VAL A 298 26.51 -61.34 -18.86
N ALA A 299 25.43 -61.62 -19.58
CA ALA A 299 24.26 -60.73 -19.70
C ALA A 299 23.59 -60.32 -18.37
N GLY A 300 23.78 -61.06 -17.27
CA GLY A 300 23.32 -60.70 -15.93
C GLY A 300 24.26 -59.78 -15.14
N THR A 301 25.43 -59.47 -15.68
CA THR A 301 26.49 -58.68 -15.02
C THR A 301 26.88 -57.42 -15.79
N TYR A 302 26.16 -57.11 -16.87
CA TYR A 302 26.42 -55.93 -17.70
C TYR A 302 26.02 -54.65 -16.98
N ASN A 303 26.73 -53.58 -17.31
CA ASN A 303 26.28 -52.25 -17.00
C ASN A 303 25.02 -51.94 -17.82
N LEU A 304 23.91 -51.64 -17.14
CA LEU A 304 22.63 -51.30 -17.78
C LEU A 304 22.72 -50.05 -18.68
N VAL A 305 23.74 -49.21 -18.50
CA VAL A 305 23.97 -48.01 -19.32
C VAL A 305 24.64 -48.35 -20.66
N THR A 306 25.58 -49.31 -20.68
CA THR A 306 26.37 -49.65 -21.89
C THR A 306 25.96 -50.96 -22.53
N GLY A 307 25.21 -51.82 -21.82
CA GLY A 307 24.92 -53.18 -22.24
C GLY A 307 26.15 -54.10 -22.26
N ALA A 308 27.25 -53.72 -21.59
CA ALA A 308 28.51 -54.47 -21.54
C ALA A 308 29.19 -54.32 -20.16
N CYS A 309 30.27 -55.05 -19.91
CA CYS A 309 31.11 -54.84 -18.71
C CYS A 309 32.10 -53.69 -18.90
N SER A 310 31.56 -52.50 -19.15
CA SER A 310 32.32 -51.27 -19.35
C SER A 310 31.57 -50.07 -18.79
N CYS A 311 32.32 -49.02 -18.45
CA CYS A 311 31.73 -47.73 -18.13
C CYS A 311 31.42 -46.93 -19.40
N PRO A 312 30.37 -46.09 -19.38
CA PRO A 312 30.07 -45.18 -20.48
C PRO A 312 31.20 -44.16 -20.64
N GLU A 313 31.27 -43.53 -21.82
CA GLU A 313 32.26 -42.50 -22.12
C GLU A 313 32.23 -41.39 -21.06
N GLY A 314 33.41 -40.97 -20.58
CA GLY A 314 33.55 -39.99 -19.50
C GLY A 314 33.45 -40.54 -18.08
N TYR A 315 33.29 -41.86 -17.89
CA TYR A 315 33.25 -42.51 -16.58
C TYR A 315 34.39 -43.54 -16.42
N GLY A 316 35.05 -43.53 -15.26
CA GLY A 316 36.03 -44.52 -14.85
C GLY A 316 35.41 -45.65 -14.03
N ALA A 317 35.93 -46.87 -14.20
CA ALA A 317 35.52 -48.02 -13.41
C ALA A 317 36.29 -48.08 -12.08
N ILE A 318 35.59 -48.03 -10.96
CA ILE A 318 36.15 -48.28 -9.63
C ILE A 318 35.68 -49.65 -9.15
N ARG A 319 36.61 -50.52 -8.76
CA ARG A 319 36.28 -51.81 -8.14
C ARG A 319 35.80 -51.56 -6.71
N ILE A 320 34.55 -51.94 -6.44
CA ILE A 320 33.89 -51.74 -5.14
C ILE A 320 33.69 -53.04 -4.38
N ALA A 321 33.78 -54.19 -5.06
CA ALA A 321 33.61 -55.49 -4.45
C ALA A 321 34.52 -56.52 -5.13
N GLU A 322 35.03 -57.45 -4.33
CA GLU A 322 35.76 -58.62 -4.80
C GLU A 322 35.39 -59.80 -3.88
N SER A 323 35.01 -60.93 -4.48
CA SER A 323 34.58 -62.13 -3.74
C SER A 323 34.99 -63.39 -4.49
N GLY A 324 35.46 -64.40 -3.75
CA GLY A 324 35.93 -65.68 -4.27
C GLY A 324 37.45 -65.74 -4.41
N SER A 325 37.93 -66.69 -5.21
CA SER A 325 39.37 -66.90 -5.48
C SER A 325 39.58 -67.36 -6.91
N ILE A 326 40.70 -66.96 -7.52
CA ILE A 326 41.06 -67.34 -8.90
C ILE A 326 41.21 -68.86 -9.03
N MET A 327 41.63 -69.53 -7.94
CA MET A 327 41.84 -70.97 -7.89
C MET A 327 40.57 -71.77 -7.56
N ALA A 328 39.51 -71.12 -7.07
CA ALA A 328 38.28 -71.79 -6.71
C ALA A 328 37.46 -72.18 -7.95
N ALA A 329 36.60 -73.19 -7.81
CA ALA A 329 35.80 -73.72 -8.92
C ALA A 329 34.83 -72.65 -9.48
N GLU A 330 34.29 -71.82 -8.59
CA GLU A 330 33.39 -70.70 -8.86
C GLU A 330 34.10 -69.43 -9.40
N GLY A 331 35.42 -69.36 -9.29
CA GLY A 331 36.24 -68.22 -9.73
C GLY A 331 36.15 -66.98 -8.84
N LEU A 332 36.82 -65.91 -9.27
CA LEU A 332 36.86 -64.61 -8.60
C LEU A 332 35.89 -63.65 -9.29
N THR A 333 34.93 -63.10 -8.55
CA THR A 333 33.98 -62.10 -9.03
C THR A 333 34.38 -60.71 -8.55
N ARG A 334 34.43 -59.74 -9.46
CA ARG A 334 34.74 -58.34 -9.20
C ARG A 334 33.58 -57.45 -9.61
N GLY A 335 33.09 -56.64 -8.69
CA GLY A 335 32.07 -55.63 -8.93
C GLY A 335 32.67 -54.24 -9.13
N TYR A 336 32.19 -53.53 -10.14
CA TYR A 336 32.65 -52.21 -10.55
C TYR A 336 31.50 -51.21 -10.54
N LEU A 337 31.77 -50.01 -10.04
CA LEU A 337 30.91 -48.83 -10.15
C LEU A 337 31.56 -47.82 -11.10
N CYS A 338 30.75 -47.21 -11.96
CA CYS A 338 31.22 -46.21 -12.92
C CYS A 338 30.99 -44.81 -12.37
N VAL A 339 32.08 -44.06 -12.18
CA VAL A 339 32.07 -42.70 -11.63
C VAL A 339 32.74 -41.74 -12.61
N SER A 340 32.24 -40.51 -12.72
CA SER A 340 32.76 -39.45 -13.59
C SER A 340 33.85 -38.65 -12.90
#